data_AF-A0A1F5VU15-F1
#
_entry.id   AF-A0A1F5VU15-F1
#
_cell.length_a   1.000
_cell.length_b   1.000
_cell.length_c   1.000
_cell.angle_alpha   90.00
_cell.angle_beta   90.00
_cell.angle_gamma   90.00
#
_symmetry.space_group_name_H-M   'P 1'
#
loop_
_entity.id
_entity.type
_entity.pdbx_description
1 polymer ?
#
loop_
_entity_poly.entity_id
_entity_poly.type
_entity_poly.pdbx_seq_one_letter_code
_entity_poly.pdbx_strand_id
1 'polypeptide(L)'
;MIFKEFDPSLDLRNCNKVIILGGGCYGSVFSQRISRAKEKNQCDYSYQLIVDINSECEAIVNNERKDVLFFNGDWMDFFSSYVGYFINEQDYVVLPCNTPHFIFNFFVRMLTSSKGHRVEVLRLNDNIGFPYEEYSGDSLYISNAEWTCPYLCREPEICPAIHEARLWNIRERLCDYLSRIKEYKIDDSLLFESDLVINGVALIATKKIISGYRRLISTAEILPKVYVIATISQCHGAISVFKLK
;
A
#
# COMPACT_ATOMS: atom_id res chain seq x y z
N MET A 1 -9.79 -28.02 -3.12
CA MET A 1 -10.67 -27.17 -2.30
C MET A 1 -9.86 -26.70 -1.10
N ILE A 2 -9.19 -25.55 -1.25
CA ILE A 2 -8.36 -24.95 -0.21
C ILE A 2 -8.97 -23.56 0.00
N PHE A 3 -9.62 -23.38 1.15
CA PHE A 3 -10.01 -22.06 1.61
C PHE A 3 -8.72 -21.22 1.64
N LYS A 4 -8.69 -20.06 0.97
CA LYS A 4 -7.67 -19.03 1.26
C LYS A 4 -7.83 -18.71 2.73
N GLU A 5 -6.96 -19.28 3.56
CA GLU A 5 -6.95 -19.06 4.98
C GLU A 5 -6.84 -17.55 5.22
N PHE A 6 -7.82 -17.04 5.97
CA PHE A 6 -7.70 -15.85 6.78
C PHE A 6 -6.26 -15.76 7.31
N ASP A 7 -5.49 -14.74 6.91
CA ASP A 7 -4.19 -14.48 7.54
C ASP A 7 -4.47 -14.14 9.01
N PRO A 8 -4.10 -15.00 9.97
CA PRO A 8 -4.44 -14.80 11.38
C PRO A 8 -3.68 -13.62 12.01
N SER A 9 -2.72 -13.01 11.29
CA SER A 9 -2.07 -11.76 11.69
C SER A 9 -2.89 -10.51 11.34
N LEU A 10 -3.89 -10.64 10.46
CA LEU A 10 -4.77 -9.57 10.01
C LEU A 10 -6.15 -9.70 10.66
N ASP A 11 -6.18 -9.62 11.99
CA ASP A 11 -7.41 -9.60 12.74
C ASP A 11 -7.92 -8.16 12.93
N LEU A 12 -8.73 -7.70 11.97
CA LEU A 12 -9.46 -6.44 12.13
C LEU A 12 -10.43 -6.46 13.32
N ARG A 13 -10.61 -7.57 14.05
CA ARG A 13 -11.37 -7.60 15.31
C ARG A 13 -10.61 -6.99 16.50
N ASN A 14 -9.34 -6.62 16.33
CA ASN A 14 -8.53 -5.92 17.33
C ASN A 14 -7.81 -4.70 16.71
N CYS A 15 -8.41 -4.08 15.70
CA CYS A 15 -7.87 -2.88 15.08
C CYS A 15 -8.19 -1.66 15.96
N ASN A 16 -7.25 -0.76 16.20
CA ASN A 16 -7.59 0.48 16.92
C ASN A 16 -8.15 1.52 15.94
N LYS A 17 -7.50 1.73 14.79
CA LYS A 17 -7.92 2.75 13.81
C LYS A 17 -7.73 2.28 12.37
N VAL A 18 -8.68 2.67 11.51
CA VAL A 18 -8.53 2.57 10.06
C VAL A 18 -8.33 3.98 9.49
N ILE A 19 -7.14 4.24 8.97
CA ILE A 19 -6.75 5.53 8.40
C ILE A 19 -7.00 5.47 6.90
N ILE A 20 -7.76 6.42 6.37
CA ILE A 20 -8.06 6.52 4.94
C ILE A 20 -7.39 7.78 4.42
N LEU A 21 -6.36 7.60 3.60
CA LEU A 21 -5.66 8.70 2.94
C LEU A 21 -6.41 9.04 1.64
N GLY A 22 -7.02 10.22 1.61
CA GLY A 22 -7.90 10.66 0.54
C GLY A 22 -9.37 10.36 0.83
N GLY A 23 -10.21 11.40 0.80
CA GLY A 23 -11.65 11.37 1.01
C GLY A 23 -12.45 11.66 -0.26
N GLY A 24 -11.83 11.63 -1.45
CA GLY A 24 -12.55 11.69 -2.73
C GLY A 24 -13.43 10.46 -2.99
N CYS A 25 -13.80 10.23 -4.25
CA CYS A 25 -14.73 9.16 -4.64
C CYS A 25 -14.37 7.77 -4.09
N TYR A 26 -13.09 7.43 -4.13
CA TYR A 26 -12.59 6.15 -3.65
C TYR A 26 -12.54 6.06 -2.12
N GLY A 27 -12.06 7.11 -1.47
CA GLY A 27 -12.05 7.21 -0.01
C GLY A 27 -13.45 7.11 0.59
N SER A 28 -14.43 7.77 -0.03
CA SER A 28 -15.84 7.72 0.38
C SER A 28 -16.41 6.30 0.28
N VAL A 29 -16.20 5.63 -0.86
CA VAL A 29 -16.66 4.25 -1.07
C VAL A 29 -16.00 3.29 -0.08
N PHE A 30 -14.70 3.42 0.17
CA PHE A 30 -14.00 2.58 1.13
C PHE A 30 -14.46 2.82 2.56
N SER A 31 -14.62 4.07 2.96
CA SER A 31 -15.14 4.43 4.29
C SER A 31 -16.51 3.81 4.54
N GLN A 32 -17.43 3.92 3.57
CA GLN A 32 -18.75 3.30 3.65
C GLN A 32 -18.68 1.77 3.75
N ARG A 33 -17.79 1.12 2.99
CA ARG A 33 -17.61 -0.34 3.05
C ARG A 33 -17.07 -0.79 4.40
N ILE A 34 -16.09 -0.07 4.95
CA ILE A 34 -15.53 -0.31 6.27
C ILE A 34 -16.61 -0.17 7.35
N SER A 35 -17.42 0.90 7.31
CA SER A 35 -18.54 1.09 8.23
C SER A 35 -19.55 -0.04 8.17
N ARG A 36 -19.96 -0.46 6.96
CA ARG A 36 -20.90 -1.57 6.76
C ARG A 36 -20.34 -2.91 7.23
N ALA A 37 -19.03 -3.12 7.15
CA ALA A 37 -18.39 -4.33 7.66
C ALA A 37 -18.43 -4.37 9.19
N LYS A 38 -18.23 -3.23 9.87
CA LYS A 38 -18.38 -3.12 11.33
C LYS A 38 -19.81 -3.37 11.79
N GLU A 39 -20.80 -2.80 11.10
CA GLU A 39 -22.23 -3.06 11.39
C GLU A 39 -22.61 -4.54 11.27
N LYS A 40 -21.91 -5.28 10.42
CA LYS A 40 -22.09 -6.72 10.21
C LYS A 40 -21.19 -7.57 11.12
N ASN A 41 -20.49 -6.97 12.07
CA ASN A 41 -19.51 -7.63 12.96
C ASN A 41 -18.41 -8.39 12.19
N GLN A 42 -18.02 -7.90 11.00
CA GLN A 42 -16.95 -8.48 10.17
C GLN A 42 -15.59 -7.85 10.47
N CYS A 43 -15.56 -6.71 11.15
CA CYS A 43 -14.37 -6.05 11.69
C CYS A 43 -14.76 -5.30 12.98
N ASP A 44 -13.79 -5.04 13.84
CA ASP A 44 -13.96 -4.25 15.06
C ASP A 44 -12.82 -3.24 15.19
N TYR A 45 -13.13 -1.98 14.91
CA TYR A 45 -12.20 -0.86 14.99
C TYR A 45 -12.78 0.25 15.89
N SER A 46 -11.93 1.03 16.58
CA SER A 46 -12.42 2.14 17.42
C SER A 46 -13.05 3.25 16.58
N TYR A 47 -12.29 3.80 15.61
CA TYR A 47 -12.79 4.78 14.63
C TYR A 47 -12.06 4.72 13.29
N GLN A 48 -12.67 5.30 12.26
CA GLN A 48 -12.02 5.63 11.00
C GLN A 48 -11.49 7.06 11.05
N LEU A 49 -10.32 7.30 10.47
CA LEU A 49 -9.76 8.65 10.30
C LEU A 49 -9.56 8.93 8.82
N ILE A 50 -10.36 9.83 8.26
CA ILE A 50 -10.20 10.32 6.89
C ILE A 50 -9.24 11.50 6.90
N VAL A 51 -8.25 11.46 6.02
CA VAL A 51 -7.24 12.50 5.86
C VAL A 51 -7.36 13.07 4.46
N ASP A 52 -7.74 14.33 4.33
CA ASP A 52 -7.81 14.99 3.01
C ASP A 52 -7.57 16.50 3.13
N ILE A 53 -6.95 17.09 2.10
CA ILE A 53 -6.75 18.53 2.00
C ILE A 53 -8.06 19.26 1.72
N ASN A 54 -8.99 18.59 1.04
CA ASN A 54 -10.33 19.10 0.78
C ASN A 54 -11.25 18.82 1.98
N SER A 55 -11.58 19.88 2.72
CA SER A 55 -12.51 19.83 3.86
C SER A 55 -13.96 19.54 3.48
N GLU A 56 -14.29 19.56 2.19
CA GLU A 56 -15.60 19.24 1.63
C GLU A 56 -15.52 17.96 0.76
N CYS A 57 -14.55 17.09 1.03
CA CYS A 57 -14.41 15.86 0.27
C CYS A 57 -15.65 14.95 0.42
N GLU A 58 -15.89 14.12 -0.60
CA GLU A 58 -17.08 13.27 -0.70
C GLU A 58 -17.26 12.33 0.50
N ALA A 59 -16.16 11.88 1.13
CA ALA A 59 -16.19 11.03 2.30
C ALA A 59 -16.71 11.75 3.56
N ILE A 60 -16.62 13.08 3.64
CA ILE A 60 -17.24 13.88 4.71
C ILE A 60 -18.70 14.13 4.40
N VAL A 61 -18.98 14.63 3.19
CA VAL A 61 -20.35 14.98 2.75
C VAL A 61 -21.29 13.78 2.86
N ASN A 62 -20.80 12.58 2.55
CA ASN A 62 -21.60 11.37 2.54
C ASN A 62 -21.56 10.57 3.86
N ASN A 63 -20.95 11.08 4.93
CA ASN A 63 -20.71 10.28 6.14
C ASN A 63 -20.82 11.08 7.45
N GLU A 64 -22.03 11.15 8.02
CA GLU A 64 -22.31 11.82 9.31
C GLU A 64 -22.17 10.87 10.52
N ARG A 65 -21.23 9.92 10.49
CA ARG A 65 -21.09 8.91 11.54
C ARG A 65 -20.17 9.37 12.66
N LYS A 66 -20.54 9.05 13.92
CA LYS A 66 -19.73 9.35 15.10
C LYS A 66 -18.39 8.60 15.15
N ASP A 67 -18.30 7.44 14.49
CA ASP A 67 -17.08 6.63 14.43
C ASP A 67 -16.20 6.95 13.22
N VAL A 68 -16.49 8.06 12.51
CA VAL A 68 -15.70 8.58 11.39
C VAL A 68 -15.22 9.97 11.77
N LEU A 69 -13.90 10.11 11.88
CA LEU A 69 -13.22 11.37 12.18
C LEU A 69 -12.56 11.91 10.92
N PHE A 70 -12.39 13.24 10.88
CA PHE A 70 -11.74 13.92 9.78
C PHE A 70 -10.54 14.72 10.24
N PHE A 71 -9.44 14.62 9.48
CA PHE A 71 -8.27 15.47 9.60
C PHE A 71 -8.06 16.21 8.28
N ASN A 72 -8.13 17.54 8.34
CA ASN A 72 -7.86 18.38 7.18
C ASN A 72 -6.35 18.60 7.02
N GLY A 73 -5.77 18.08 5.95
CA GLY A 73 -4.35 18.26 5.68
C GLY A 73 -3.81 17.37 4.57
N ASP A 74 -2.55 17.60 4.21
CA ASP A 74 -1.83 16.81 3.22
C ASP A 74 -1.58 15.38 3.73
N TRP A 75 -1.75 14.40 2.84
CA TRP A 75 -1.62 12.98 3.17
C TRP A 75 -0.20 12.62 3.60
N MET A 76 0.81 13.16 2.93
CA MET A 76 2.21 12.84 3.18
C MET A 76 2.69 13.49 4.48
N ASP A 77 2.31 14.74 4.74
CA ASP A 77 2.59 15.46 6.00
C ASP A 77 1.98 14.74 7.21
N PHE A 78 0.68 14.40 7.11
CA PHE A 78 -0.02 13.66 8.15
C PHE A 78 0.65 12.31 8.37
N PHE A 79 0.86 11.52 7.32
CA PHE A 79 1.36 10.15 7.47
C PHE A 79 2.81 10.13 8.00
N SER A 80 3.65 11.07 7.57
CA SER A 80 5.01 11.24 8.11
C SER A 80 5.00 11.55 9.59
N SER A 81 4.11 12.44 10.04
CA SER A 81 3.94 12.78 11.45
C SER A 81 3.36 11.62 12.24
N TYR A 82 2.37 10.91 11.68
CA TYR A 82 1.73 9.77 12.30
C TYR A 82 2.73 8.63 12.55
N VAL A 83 3.52 8.25 11.55
CA VAL A 83 4.57 7.23 11.71
C VAL A 83 5.73 7.73 12.58
N GLY A 84 6.03 9.03 12.58
CA GLY A 84 7.10 9.61 13.42
C GLY A 84 6.77 9.71 14.91
N TYR A 85 5.52 10.01 15.26
CA TYR A 85 5.14 10.43 16.62
C TYR A 85 3.99 9.62 17.25
N PHE A 86 3.05 9.09 16.46
CA PHE A 86 1.77 8.57 16.96
C PHE A 86 1.58 7.07 16.71
N ILE A 87 2.69 6.35 16.69
CA ILE A 87 2.81 4.96 16.27
C ILE A 87 1.81 4.05 17.00
N ASN A 88 0.95 3.39 16.21
CA ASN A 88 0.25 2.19 16.65
C ASN A 88 0.36 1.10 15.57
N GLU A 89 0.97 -0.03 15.92
CA GLU A 89 1.18 -1.17 15.02
C GLU A 89 -0.13 -1.95 14.74
N GLN A 90 -1.21 -1.68 15.48
CA GLN A 90 -2.51 -2.32 15.29
C GLN A 90 -3.42 -1.55 14.31
N ASP A 91 -2.94 -0.44 13.75
CA ASP A 91 -3.72 0.38 12.83
C ASP A 91 -3.56 -0.12 11.38
N TYR A 92 -4.49 0.29 10.53
CA TYR A 92 -4.47 0.00 9.10
C TYR A 92 -4.55 1.28 8.30
N VAL A 93 -3.90 1.31 7.14
CA VAL A 93 -3.99 2.42 6.20
C VAL A 93 -4.60 1.95 4.88
N VAL A 94 -5.56 2.72 4.39
CA VAL A 94 -6.03 2.68 3.00
C VAL A 94 -5.26 3.75 2.25
N LEU A 95 -4.48 3.33 1.26
CA LEU A 95 -3.73 4.25 0.42
C LEU A 95 -4.64 4.89 -0.63
N PRO A 96 -4.33 6.11 -1.09
CA PRO A 96 -5.06 6.73 -2.19
C PRO A 96 -4.87 5.90 -3.46
N CYS A 97 -5.96 5.60 -4.17
CA CYS A 97 -5.91 4.69 -5.33
C CYS A 97 -5.14 5.23 -6.54
N ASN A 98 -4.85 6.52 -6.55
CA ASN A 98 -4.02 7.17 -7.59
C ASN A 98 -2.55 7.33 -7.17
N THR A 99 -2.14 6.86 -5.98
CA THR A 99 -0.77 7.00 -5.49
C THR A 99 -0.20 5.67 -4.98
N PRO A 100 -0.07 4.63 -5.83
CA PRO A 100 0.59 3.39 -5.40
C PRO A 100 2.08 3.60 -5.06
N HIS A 101 2.68 4.68 -5.56
CA HIS A 101 4.01 5.17 -5.19
C HIS A 101 4.04 5.92 -3.84
N PHE A 102 2.92 6.08 -3.15
CA PHE A 102 2.83 6.81 -1.88
C PHE A 102 3.80 6.26 -0.84
N ILE A 103 3.90 4.93 -0.71
CA ILE A 103 4.81 4.30 0.23
C ILE A 103 6.26 4.62 -0.12
N PHE A 104 6.66 4.51 -1.39
CA PHE A 104 8.00 4.88 -1.80
C PHE A 104 8.31 6.35 -1.47
N ASN A 105 7.44 7.28 -1.86
CA ASN A 105 7.63 8.70 -1.59
C ASN A 105 7.68 9.01 -0.08
N PHE A 106 6.90 8.31 0.72
CA PHE A 106 6.96 8.38 2.18
C PHE A 106 8.34 7.97 2.71
N PHE A 107 8.88 6.84 2.27
CA PHE A 107 10.22 6.41 2.68
C PHE A 107 11.30 7.40 2.25
N VAL A 108 11.27 7.87 0.99
CA VAL A 108 12.23 8.88 0.50
C VAL A 108 12.18 10.14 1.36
N ARG A 109 10.97 10.63 1.67
CA ARG A 109 10.77 11.81 2.50
C ARG A 109 11.32 11.60 3.91
N MET A 110 11.00 10.47 4.55
CA MET A 110 11.50 10.18 5.90
C MET A 110 13.03 10.10 5.92
N LEU A 111 13.65 9.44 4.94
CA LEU A 111 15.10 9.26 4.89
C LEU A 111 15.84 10.59 4.65
N THR A 112 15.34 11.40 3.74
CA THR A 112 15.94 12.69 3.39
C THR A 112 15.70 13.74 4.47
N SER A 113 14.45 13.89 4.94
CA SER A 113 14.07 14.98 5.85
C SER A 113 14.45 14.70 7.30
N SER A 114 14.34 13.46 7.77
CA SER A 114 14.56 13.15 9.20
C SER A 114 15.98 12.69 9.53
N LYS A 115 16.72 12.19 8.53
CA LYS A 115 18.06 11.61 8.73
C LYS A 115 19.15 12.20 7.85
N GLY A 116 18.81 13.06 6.89
CA GLY A 116 19.79 13.69 6.00
C GLY A 116 20.47 12.71 5.04
N HIS A 117 19.91 11.50 4.86
CA HIS A 117 20.43 10.55 3.87
C HIS A 117 20.19 11.07 2.46
N ARG A 118 21.05 10.67 1.52
CA ARG A 118 20.84 10.94 0.10
C ARG A 118 20.20 9.72 -0.54
N VAL A 119 19.10 9.95 -1.24
CA VAL A 119 18.42 8.90 -2.01
C VAL A 119 18.63 9.19 -3.50
N GLU A 120 19.18 8.21 -4.21
CA GLU A 120 19.30 8.21 -5.67
C GLU A 120 18.32 7.20 -6.23
N VAL A 121 17.30 7.67 -6.94
CA VAL A 121 16.33 6.79 -7.61
C VAL A 121 17.00 6.12 -8.80
N LEU A 122 16.87 4.80 -8.91
CA LEU A 122 17.37 3.99 -9.99
C LEU A 122 16.20 3.53 -10.85
N ARG A 123 16.42 3.41 -12.16
CA ARG A 123 15.46 2.82 -13.08
C ARG A 123 15.85 1.38 -13.37
N LEU A 124 14.87 0.49 -13.31
CA LEU A 124 14.97 -0.84 -13.90
C LEU A 124 14.89 -0.69 -15.40
N ASN A 125 15.52 -1.60 -16.13
CA ASN A 125 15.24 -1.72 -17.56
C ASN A 125 13.75 -1.96 -17.82
N ASP A 126 13.22 -1.24 -18.80
CA ASP A 126 11.89 -1.48 -19.36
C ASP A 126 11.88 -2.87 -19.99
N ASN A 127 10.95 -3.75 -19.60
CA ASN A 127 10.86 -5.19 -19.90
C ASN A 127 11.42 -6.13 -18.81
N ILE A 128 10.80 -6.09 -17.62
CA ILE A 128 10.96 -7.11 -16.59
C ILE A 128 10.04 -8.34 -16.82
N GLY A 129 9.24 -8.29 -17.89
CA GLY A 129 8.46 -9.36 -18.51
C GLY A 129 6.95 -9.33 -18.21
N PHE A 130 6.45 -8.40 -17.40
CA PHE A 130 5.00 -8.30 -17.15
C PHE A 130 4.24 -7.87 -18.40
N PRO A 131 3.00 -8.36 -18.62
CA PRO A 131 2.19 -7.97 -19.77
C PRO A 131 1.98 -6.46 -19.91
N TYR A 132 1.93 -5.75 -18.78
CA TYR A 132 1.92 -4.28 -18.76
C TYR A 132 3.01 -3.77 -17.82
N GLU A 133 3.77 -2.81 -18.35
CA GLU A 133 4.88 -2.13 -17.69
C GLU A 133 4.90 -0.66 -18.13
N GLU A 134 4.77 0.27 -17.20
CA GLU A 134 4.82 1.70 -17.51
C GLU A 134 5.46 2.49 -16.36
N TYR A 135 6.44 3.34 -16.69
CA TYR A 135 6.97 4.28 -15.73
C TYR A 135 6.04 5.47 -15.55
N SER A 136 5.68 5.77 -14.30
CA SER A 136 5.08 7.05 -13.93
C SER A 136 5.86 7.64 -12.76
N GLY A 137 6.62 8.71 -13.06
CA GLY A 137 7.58 9.30 -12.14
C GLY A 137 8.76 8.35 -11.86
N ASP A 138 8.95 8.04 -10.59
CA ASP A 138 10.05 7.22 -10.06
C ASP A 138 9.70 5.74 -9.89
N SER A 139 8.50 5.33 -10.29
CA SER A 139 8.00 3.97 -10.10
C SER A 139 7.62 3.31 -11.41
N LEU A 140 7.99 2.04 -11.56
CA LEU A 140 7.54 1.15 -12.61
C LEU A 140 6.22 0.49 -12.19
N TYR A 141 5.15 0.76 -12.93
CA TYR A 141 3.84 0.16 -12.73
C TYR A 141 3.79 -1.14 -13.51
N ILE A 142 3.33 -2.20 -12.86
CA ILE A 142 3.27 -3.54 -13.43
C ILE A 142 1.88 -4.14 -13.28
N SER A 143 1.49 -4.96 -14.25
CA SER A 143 0.23 -5.70 -14.20
C SER A 143 0.33 -7.03 -14.92
N ASN A 144 -0.26 -8.08 -14.32
CA ASN A 144 -0.50 -9.36 -15.02
C ASN A 144 -1.79 -9.32 -15.85
N ALA A 145 -2.67 -8.35 -15.62
CA ALA A 145 -3.87 -8.18 -16.42
C ALA A 145 -3.56 -7.39 -17.70
N GLU A 146 -3.87 -7.99 -18.84
CA GLU A 146 -3.85 -7.37 -20.18
C GLU A 146 -5.16 -6.64 -20.51
N TRP A 147 -6.02 -6.48 -19.51
CA TRP A 147 -7.36 -5.90 -19.62
C TRP A 147 -7.62 -4.93 -18.47
N THR A 148 -8.62 -4.08 -18.65
CA THR A 148 -9.10 -3.18 -17.58
C THR A 148 -10.00 -3.94 -16.62
N CYS A 149 -9.55 -4.10 -15.37
CA CYS A 149 -10.38 -4.68 -14.31
C CYS A 149 -11.43 -3.65 -13.83
N PRO A 150 -12.56 -4.11 -13.25
CA PRO A 150 -13.44 -3.23 -12.50
C PRO A 150 -12.65 -2.53 -11.39
N TYR A 151 -12.86 -1.24 -11.22
CA TYR A 151 -12.11 -0.42 -10.27
C TYR A 151 -12.16 -0.97 -8.82
N LEU A 152 -13.28 -1.61 -8.43
CA LEU A 152 -13.46 -2.23 -7.10
C LEU A 152 -13.21 -3.75 -7.12
N CYS A 153 -12.34 -4.23 -8.01
CA CYS A 153 -11.96 -5.64 -8.09
C CYS A 153 -11.43 -6.12 -6.74
N ARG A 154 -11.98 -7.24 -6.24
CA ARG A 154 -11.61 -7.82 -4.95
C ARG A 154 -10.59 -8.95 -5.09
N GLU A 155 -9.91 -9.00 -6.23
CA GLU A 155 -8.98 -10.07 -6.61
C GLU A 155 -9.41 -11.48 -6.13
N PRO A 156 -10.62 -11.94 -6.53
CA PRO A 156 -11.13 -13.26 -6.14
C PRO A 156 -10.21 -14.42 -6.55
N GLU A 157 -10.57 -15.66 -6.29
CA GLU A 157 -9.84 -16.80 -6.87
C GLU A 157 -10.11 -16.91 -8.38
N ILE A 158 -11.39 -16.90 -8.75
CA ILE A 158 -11.84 -16.85 -10.15
C ILE A 158 -11.84 -15.41 -10.64
N CYS A 159 -11.17 -15.13 -11.75
CA CYS A 159 -11.09 -13.78 -12.31
C CYS A 159 -12.38 -13.42 -13.05
N PRO A 160 -13.02 -12.28 -12.76
CA PRO A 160 -14.25 -11.89 -13.45
C PRO A 160 -14.04 -11.53 -14.92
N ALA A 161 -12.80 -11.24 -15.34
CA ALA A 161 -12.52 -10.91 -16.73
C ALA A 161 -12.31 -12.17 -17.59
N ILE A 162 -11.49 -13.11 -17.11
CA ILE A 162 -11.17 -14.33 -17.87
C ILE A 162 -12.04 -15.53 -17.49
N HIS A 163 -12.87 -15.42 -16.46
CA HIS A 163 -13.77 -16.47 -15.96
C HIS A 163 -13.07 -17.76 -15.49
N GLU A 164 -11.77 -17.68 -15.22
CA GLU A 164 -10.90 -18.79 -14.85
C GLU A 164 -10.13 -18.48 -13.57
N ALA A 165 -9.52 -19.51 -12.95
CA ALA A 165 -8.65 -19.33 -11.81
C ALA A 165 -7.41 -18.48 -12.18
N ARG A 166 -7.00 -17.60 -11.26
CA ARG A 166 -5.74 -16.86 -11.41
C ARG A 166 -4.57 -17.82 -11.25
N LEU A 167 -3.74 -17.92 -12.28
CA LEU A 167 -2.52 -18.72 -12.27
C LEU A 167 -1.26 -17.87 -12.01
N TRP A 168 -1.44 -16.61 -11.60
CA TRP A 168 -0.36 -15.66 -11.39
C TRP A 168 -0.35 -15.09 -9.98
N ASN A 169 0.84 -14.74 -9.51
CA ASN A 169 1.09 -14.02 -8.27
C ASN A 169 2.23 -13.01 -8.49
N ILE A 170 1.93 -11.71 -8.41
CA ILE A 170 2.95 -10.66 -8.59
C ILE A 170 4.09 -10.81 -7.60
N ARG A 171 3.81 -11.15 -6.34
CA ARG A 171 4.86 -11.28 -5.31
C ARG A 171 5.89 -12.32 -5.71
N GLU A 172 5.44 -13.53 -6.06
CA GLU A 172 6.33 -14.64 -6.44
C GLU A 172 7.16 -14.28 -7.67
N ARG A 173 6.51 -13.73 -8.69
CA ARG A 173 7.15 -13.33 -9.93
C ARG A 173 8.16 -12.20 -9.73
N LEU A 174 7.83 -11.21 -8.91
CA LEU A 174 8.73 -10.11 -8.57
C LEU A 174 9.92 -10.60 -7.75
N CYS A 175 9.72 -11.45 -6.75
CA CYS A 175 10.81 -12.07 -5.99
C CYS A 175 11.76 -12.87 -6.91
N ASP A 176 11.21 -13.67 -7.83
CA ASP A 176 12.00 -14.43 -8.81
C ASP A 176 12.81 -13.49 -9.72
N TYR A 177 12.20 -12.40 -10.21
CA TYR A 177 12.91 -11.36 -10.97
C TYR A 177 14.03 -10.70 -10.15
N LEU A 178 13.73 -10.21 -8.95
CA LEU A 178 14.69 -9.52 -8.09
C LEU A 178 15.86 -10.42 -7.66
N SER A 179 15.66 -11.75 -7.58
CA SER A 179 16.73 -12.70 -7.28
C SER A 179 17.72 -12.91 -8.42
N ARG A 180 17.32 -12.59 -9.67
CA ARG A 180 18.11 -12.83 -10.90
C ARG A 180 18.57 -11.56 -11.60
N ILE A 181 18.08 -10.39 -11.19
CA ILE A 181 18.45 -9.12 -11.79
C ILE A 181 19.97 -8.92 -11.69
N LYS A 182 20.60 -8.59 -12.82
CA LYS A 182 22.05 -8.35 -12.91
C LYS A 182 22.44 -6.88 -12.96
N GLU A 183 21.47 -6.03 -13.28
CA GLU A 183 21.64 -4.58 -13.42
C GLU A 183 22.10 -3.94 -12.10
N TYR A 184 21.49 -4.36 -11.00
CA TYR A 184 21.79 -3.90 -9.66
C TYR A 184 21.96 -5.08 -8.72
N LYS A 185 22.93 -4.97 -7.81
CA LYS A 185 22.96 -5.83 -6.63
C LYS A 185 21.94 -5.29 -5.63
N ILE A 186 20.75 -5.88 -5.62
CA ILE A 186 19.72 -5.53 -4.64
C ILE A 186 20.14 -6.07 -3.27
N ASP A 187 20.34 -5.16 -2.31
CA ASP A 187 20.73 -5.52 -0.95
C ASP A 187 19.50 -5.91 -0.11
N ASP A 188 18.34 -5.31 -0.39
CA ASP A 188 17.09 -5.63 0.29
C ASP A 188 15.84 -5.23 -0.51
N SER A 189 14.71 -5.85 -0.22
CA SER A 189 13.41 -5.56 -0.81
C SER A 189 12.30 -5.48 0.24
N LEU A 190 11.53 -4.40 0.21
CA LEU A 190 10.35 -4.16 1.03
C LEU A 190 9.11 -4.23 0.15
N LEU A 191 8.38 -5.35 0.22
CA LEU A 191 7.16 -5.57 -0.53
C LEU A 191 5.95 -5.35 0.38
N PHE A 192 5.14 -4.34 0.07
CA PHE A 192 3.93 -3.96 0.78
C PHE A 192 2.71 -4.49 0.04
N GLU A 193 2.26 -5.67 0.44
CA GLU A 193 1.03 -6.26 -0.08
C GLU A 193 -0.20 -5.57 0.48
N SER A 194 -1.11 -5.23 -0.44
CA SER A 194 -2.44 -4.78 -0.12
C SER A 194 -3.31 -5.96 0.27
N ASP A 195 -3.73 -5.98 1.52
CA ASP A 195 -4.60 -7.00 2.08
C ASP A 195 -6.07 -6.60 1.83
N LEU A 196 -6.85 -7.47 1.19
CA LEU A 196 -8.27 -7.25 0.93
C LEU A 196 -9.12 -7.80 2.09
N VAL A 197 -8.93 -7.25 3.28
CA VAL A 197 -9.51 -7.81 4.53
C VAL A 197 -11.01 -7.53 4.64
N ILE A 198 -11.46 -6.36 4.15
CA ILE A 198 -12.88 -6.01 4.05
C ILE A 198 -13.24 -6.05 2.58
N ASN A 199 -14.35 -6.71 2.23
CA ASN A 199 -14.84 -6.91 0.86
C ASN A 199 -14.47 -5.79 -0.14
N GLY A 200 -13.33 -5.94 -0.82
CA GLY A 200 -12.86 -5.00 -1.84
C GLY A 200 -12.32 -3.67 -1.35
N VAL A 201 -11.79 -3.61 -0.14
CA VAL A 201 -11.02 -2.48 0.39
C VAL A 201 -9.58 -2.96 0.59
N ALA A 202 -8.66 -2.36 -0.16
CA ALA A 202 -7.23 -2.61 -0.04
C ALA A 202 -6.69 -1.87 1.19
N LEU A 203 -6.15 -2.63 2.14
CA LEU A 203 -5.59 -2.15 3.39
C LEU A 203 -4.14 -2.59 3.49
N ILE A 204 -3.29 -1.77 4.12
CA ILE A 204 -1.95 -2.17 4.52
C ILE A 204 -1.84 -1.98 6.02
N ALA A 205 -1.42 -3.03 6.73
CA ALA A 205 -1.16 -2.94 8.16
C ALA A 205 -0.02 -1.94 8.42
N THR A 206 -0.23 -0.97 9.32
CA THR A 206 0.81 0.04 9.63
C THR A 206 2.07 -0.62 10.19
N LYS A 207 1.94 -1.74 10.91
CA LYS A 207 3.07 -2.56 11.36
C LYS A 207 4.03 -2.96 10.25
N LYS A 208 3.52 -3.31 9.05
CA LYS A 208 4.36 -3.68 7.90
C LYS A 208 5.20 -2.48 7.47
N ILE A 209 4.57 -1.30 7.36
CA ILE A 209 5.22 -0.02 6.99
C ILE A 209 6.29 0.36 8.02
N ILE A 210 5.94 0.33 9.31
CA ILE A 210 6.84 0.66 10.42
C ILE A 210 8.03 -0.30 10.46
N SER A 211 7.78 -1.60 10.33
CA SER A 211 8.84 -2.61 10.35
C SER A 211 9.79 -2.44 9.17
N GLY A 212 9.25 -2.15 7.98
CA GLY A 212 10.05 -1.80 6.80
C GLY A 212 10.90 -0.56 7.02
N TYR A 213 10.34 0.49 7.61
CA TYR A 213 11.06 1.73 7.93
C TYR A 213 12.20 1.51 8.92
N ARG A 214 11.93 0.81 10.04
CA ARG A 214 12.94 0.47 11.05
C ARG A 214 14.07 -0.37 10.45
N ARG A 215 13.71 -1.38 9.65
CA ARG A 215 14.67 -2.24 8.94
C ARG A 215 15.57 -1.39 8.05
N LEU A 216 14.98 -0.50 7.25
CA LEU A 216 15.73 0.32 6.30
C LEU A 216 16.68 1.32 6.97
N ILE A 217 16.26 1.97 8.06
CA ILE A 217 17.16 2.86 8.82
C ILE A 217 18.30 2.07 9.45
N SER A 218 18.02 0.91 10.04
CA SER A 218 19.04 0.10 10.72
C SER A 218 20.17 -0.34 9.78
N THR A 219 19.90 -0.40 8.48
CA THR A 219 20.86 -0.81 7.46
C THR A 219 21.52 0.36 6.72
N ALA A 220 21.05 1.59 6.93
CA ALA A 220 21.46 2.81 6.22
C ALA A 220 22.86 3.34 6.62
N GLU A 221 23.31 3.05 7.85
CA GLU A 221 24.50 3.70 8.44
C GLU A 221 25.85 3.06 8.06
N ILE A 222 25.84 1.95 7.29
CA ILE A 222 27.03 1.11 7.14
C ILE A 222 27.75 1.40 5.80
N LEU A 223 27.03 1.33 4.69
CA LEU A 223 27.55 1.53 3.33
C LEU A 223 26.40 1.88 2.38
N PRO A 224 26.67 2.47 1.19
CA PRO A 224 25.64 2.66 0.17
C PRO A 224 25.02 1.33 -0.24
N LYS A 225 23.69 1.26 -0.22
CA LYS A 225 22.92 0.04 -0.48
C LYS A 225 21.79 0.32 -1.47
N VAL A 226 21.45 -0.69 -2.27
CA VAL A 226 20.34 -0.63 -3.23
C VAL A 226 19.14 -1.36 -2.66
N TYR A 227 18.01 -0.67 -2.59
CA TYR A 227 16.76 -1.17 -2.06
C TYR A 227 15.67 -1.19 -3.13
N VAL A 228 14.75 -2.12 -2.99
CA VAL A 228 13.46 -2.11 -3.71
C VAL A 228 12.35 -1.83 -2.72
N ILE A 229 11.47 -0.89 -3.05
CA ILE A 229 10.17 -0.75 -2.41
C ILE A 229 9.12 -1.05 -3.45
N ALA A 230 8.17 -1.92 -3.12
CA ALA A 230 7.02 -2.17 -3.99
C ALA A 230 5.73 -2.17 -3.21
N THR A 231 4.70 -1.51 -3.74
CA THR A 231 3.31 -1.67 -3.28
C THR A 231 2.62 -2.59 -4.27
N ILE A 232 2.16 -3.76 -3.83
CA ILE A 232 1.66 -4.80 -4.73
C ILE A 232 0.30 -5.35 -4.27
N SER A 233 -0.46 -5.86 -5.23
CA SER A 233 -1.62 -6.73 -5.04
C SER A 233 -1.38 -8.04 -5.79
N GLN A 234 -2.37 -8.92 -5.92
CA GLN A 234 -2.22 -10.13 -6.73
C GLN A 234 -2.05 -9.83 -8.23
N CYS A 235 -2.67 -8.74 -8.71
CA CYS A 235 -2.75 -8.42 -10.14
C CYS A 235 -1.95 -7.19 -10.58
N HIS A 236 -1.72 -6.22 -9.70
CA HIS A 236 -1.03 -4.96 -10.02
C HIS A 236 0.06 -4.61 -9.00
N GLY A 237 1.01 -3.77 -9.39
CA GLY A 237 2.02 -3.26 -8.47
C GLY A 237 2.70 -2.00 -8.96
N ALA A 238 3.32 -1.28 -8.04
CA ALA A 238 4.26 -0.20 -8.34
C ALA A 238 5.59 -0.51 -7.66
N ILE A 239 6.68 -0.49 -8.42
CA ILE A 239 8.02 -0.85 -7.99
C ILE A 239 8.94 0.36 -8.12
N SER A 240 9.67 0.67 -7.07
CA SER A 240 10.68 1.72 -7.06
C SER A 240 12.01 1.13 -6.59
N VAL A 241 13.08 1.48 -7.28
CA VAL A 241 14.44 1.07 -6.91
C VAL A 241 15.22 2.31 -6.56
N PHE A 242 16.00 2.26 -5.49
CA PHE A 242 16.81 3.39 -5.07
C PHE A 242 18.07 2.95 -4.36
N LYS A 243 19.10 3.78 -4.51
CA LYS A 243 20.34 3.68 -3.75
C LYS A 243 20.30 4.67 -2.60
N LEU A 244 20.46 4.15 -1.39
CA LEU A 244 20.67 4.95 -0.20
C LEU A 244 22.16 5.23 -0.04
N LYS A 245 22.54 6.49 0.12
CA LYS A 245 23.93 6.98 0.28
C LYS A 245 24.12 7.71 1.59
#